data_AF-A0A285V8E7-F1
#
_entry.id   AF-A0A285V8E7-F1
#
_cell.length_a   1.000
_cell.length_b   1.000
_cell.length_c   1.000
_cell.angle_alpha   90.00
_cell.angle_beta   90.00
_cell.angle_gamma   90.00
#
_symmetry.space_group_name_H-M   'P 1'
#
loop_
_entity.id
_entity.type
_entity.pdbx_description
1 polymer ?
#
loop_
_entity_poly.entity_id
_entity_poly.type
_entity_poly.pdbx_seq_one_letter_code
_entity_poly.pdbx_strand_id
1 'polypeptide(L)'
;MTTEPARGRWSPGPVLGAVGAVVLSAVAFVVLDAIIAVAVTVVLLTVLGMALAARGWDEHSTFEEREQERALRRKEKWEQNAGARERDRRRWEAHQAQQAQQAGTEDSSR
;
A
#
# COMPACT_ATOMS: atom_id res chain seq x y z
N MET A 1 -80.96 2.60 48.13
CA MET A 1 -79.98 3.58 47.61
C MET A 1 -78.92 2.80 46.86
N THR A 2 -79.06 2.67 45.55
CA THR A 2 -78.21 1.80 44.71
C THR A 2 -77.05 2.62 44.16
N THR A 3 -75.82 2.26 44.52
CA THR A 3 -74.60 2.85 43.96
C THR A 3 -74.23 2.09 42.68
N GLU A 4 -74.32 2.74 41.52
CA GLU A 4 -73.73 2.24 40.28
C GLU A 4 -72.20 2.34 40.34
N PRO A 5 -71.44 1.31 39.92
CA PRO A 5 -70.00 1.43 39.77
C PRO A 5 -69.68 2.26 38.52
N ALA A 6 -68.98 3.37 38.73
CA ALA A 6 -68.45 4.21 37.66
C ALA A 6 -67.56 3.38 36.72
N ARG A 7 -68.02 3.20 35.48
CA ARG A 7 -67.25 2.50 34.44
C ARG A 7 -66.03 3.35 34.09
N GLY A 8 -64.85 2.89 34.54
CA GLY A 8 -63.58 3.55 34.28
C GLY A 8 -63.33 3.68 32.77
N ARG A 9 -63.35 4.92 32.28
CA ARG A 9 -63.11 5.24 30.87
C ARG A 9 -61.61 5.05 30.62
N TRP A 10 -61.23 3.89 30.04
CA TRP A 10 -59.85 3.64 29.63
C TRP A 10 -59.45 4.68 28.59
N SER A 11 -58.55 5.59 28.94
CA SER A 11 -57.93 6.48 27.99
C SER A 11 -56.83 5.71 27.24
N PRO A 12 -56.72 5.82 25.91
CA PRO A 12 -55.68 5.13 25.16
C PRO A 12 -54.28 5.75 25.33
N GLY A 13 -54.20 6.91 25.99
CA GLY A 13 -52.97 7.68 26.19
C GLY A 13 -51.81 6.91 26.85
N PRO A 14 -52.02 6.12 27.93
CA PRO A 14 -50.96 5.35 28.57
C PRO A 14 -50.44 4.22 27.67
N VAL A 15 -51.32 3.60 26.88
CA VAL A 15 -50.97 2.51 25.96
C VAL A 15 -50.11 3.05 24.81
N LEU A 16 -50.50 4.18 24.21
CA LEU A 16 -49.70 4.86 23.19
C LEU A 16 -48.34 5.34 23.74
N GLY A 17 -48.32 5.85 24.97
CA GLY A 17 -47.07 6.23 25.64
C GLY A 17 -46.14 5.04 25.87
N ALA A 18 -46.68 3.90 26.33
CA ALA A 18 -45.91 2.68 26.54
C ALA A 18 -45.33 2.12 25.22
N VAL A 19 -46.13 2.10 24.15
CA VAL A 19 -45.68 1.68 22.82
C VAL A 19 -44.56 2.59 22.32
N GLY A 20 -44.71 3.92 22.46
CA GLY A 20 -43.68 4.88 22.07
C GLY A 20 -42.36 4.68 22.83
N ALA A 21 -42.43 4.43 24.14
CA ALA A 21 -41.24 4.18 24.96
C ALA A 21 -40.49 2.91 24.55
N VAL A 22 -41.21 1.84 24.20
CA VAL A 22 -40.62 0.59 23.71
C VAL A 22 -39.93 0.80 22.37
N VAL A 23 -40.57 1.49 21.43
CA VAL A 23 -39.99 1.77 20.10
C VAL A 23 -38.74 2.64 20.22
N LEU A 24 -38.80 3.72 21.01
CA LEU A 24 -37.64 4.60 21.25
C LEU A 24 -36.47 3.85 21.90
N SER A 25 -36.77 2.97 22.85
CA SER A 25 -35.74 2.15 23.51
C SER A 25 -35.10 1.18 22.54
N ALA A 26 -35.89 0.46 21.74
CA ALA A 26 -35.38 -0.46 20.72
C ALA A 26 -34.47 0.26 19.70
N VAL A 27 -34.89 1.44 19.22
CA VAL A 27 -34.07 2.28 18.32
C VAL A 27 -32.79 2.74 19.00
N ALA A 28 -32.85 3.18 20.25
CA ALA A 28 -31.68 3.62 20.99
C ALA A 28 -30.63 2.50 21.17
N PHE A 29 -31.06 1.28 21.47
CA PHE A 29 -30.14 0.13 21.58
C PHE A 29 -29.50 -0.24 20.24
N VAL A 30 -30.26 -0.25 19.15
CA VAL A 30 -29.72 -0.54 17.80
C VAL A 30 -28.71 0.53 17.37
N VAL A 31 -29.02 1.81 17.60
CA VAL A 31 -28.11 2.91 17.25
C VAL A 31 -26.87 2.89 18.13
N LEU A 32 -27.01 2.64 19.43
CA LEU A 32 -25.87 2.55 20.36
C LEU A 32 -24.95 1.39 19.98
N ASP A 33 -25.53 0.23 19.63
CA ASP A 33 -24.78 -0.93 19.16
C ASP A 33 -24.03 -0.63 17.85
N ALA A 34 -24.68 0.06 16.91
CA ALA A 34 -24.01 0.51 15.67
C ALA A 34 -22.85 1.47 15.94
N ILE A 35 -23.01 2.43 16.86
CA ILE A 35 -21.92 3.37 17.23
C ILE A 35 -20.75 2.60 17.86
N ILE A 36 -21.04 1.68 18.78
CA ILE A 36 -20.01 0.86 19.42
C ILE A 36 -19.31 -0.02 18.38
N ALA A 37 -20.07 -0.66 17.48
CA ALA A 37 -19.53 -1.49 16.41
C ALA A 37 -18.62 -0.69 15.47
N VAL A 38 -19.01 0.54 15.08
CA VAL A 38 -18.17 1.44 14.27
C VAL A 38 -16.91 1.83 15.03
N ALA A 39 -17.02 2.21 16.31
CA ALA A 39 -15.87 2.57 17.13
C ALA A 39 -14.87 1.40 17.25
N VAL A 40 -15.35 0.19 17.54
CA VAL A 40 -14.51 -1.02 17.59
C VAL A 40 -13.89 -1.32 16.23
N THR A 41 -14.66 -1.17 15.14
CA THR A 41 -14.15 -1.36 13.78
C THR A 41 -13.01 -0.40 13.46
N VAL A 42 -13.14 0.88 13.78
CA VAL A 42 -12.08 1.88 13.59
C VAL A 42 -10.84 1.52 14.41
N VAL A 43 -11.01 1.12 15.67
CA VAL A 43 -9.88 0.69 16.52
C VAL A 43 -9.17 -0.52 15.92
N LEU A 44 -9.91 -1.54 15.50
CA LEU A 44 -9.34 -2.76 14.90
C LEU A 44 -8.62 -2.44 13.58
N LEU A 45 -9.19 -1.60 12.72
CA LEU A 45 -8.54 -1.18 11.48
C LEU A 45 -7.26 -0.38 11.75
N THR A 46 -7.28 0.48 12.76
CA THR A 46 -6.10 1.26 13.16
C THR A 46 -4.99 0.34 13.66
N VAL A 47 -5.31 -0.59 14.56
CA VAL A 47 -4.34 -1.58 15.07
C VAL A 47 -3.82 -2.48 13.95
N LEU A 48 -4.69 -2.93 13.04
CA LEU A 48 -4.29 -3.72 11.89
C LEU A 48 -3.34 -2.94 10.98
N GLY A 49 -3.65 -1.68 10.70
CA GLY A 49 -2.78 -0.79 9.92
C GLY A 49 -1.41 -0.60 10.59
N MET A 50 -1.39 -0.37 11.90
CA MET A 50 -0.14 -0.29 12.66
C MET A 50 0.67 -1.58 12.60
N ALA A 51 0.02 -2.74 12.76
CA ALA A 51 0.69 -4.04 12.70
C ALA A 51 1.29 -4.31 11.30
N LEU A 52 0.58 -3.95 10.24
CA LEU A 52 1.08 -4.06 8.87
C LEU A 52 2.27 -3.12 8.62
N ALA A 53 2.19 -1.88 9.09
CA ALA A 53 3.29 -0.92 8.98
C ALA A 53 4.52 -1.36 9.79
N ALA A 54 4.30 -1.95 10.98
CA ALA A 54 5.37 -2.44 11.84
C ALA A 54 6.00 -3.77 11.35
N ARG A 55 5.36 -4.49 10.42
CA ARG A 55 5.81 -5.82 9.97
C ARG A 55 7.24 -5.85 9.44
N GLY A 56 7.67 -4.77 8.79
CA GLY A 56 9.04 -4.62 8.27
C GLY A 56 9.91 -3.69 9.12
N TRP A 57 9.46 -3.30 10.32
CA TRP A 57 10.18 -2.35 11.14
C TRP A 57 11.54 -2.89 11.56
N ASP A 58 11.70 -4.19 11.80
CA ASP A 58 12.99 -4.80 12.12
C ASP A 58 13.76 -5.29 10.87
N GLU A 59 13.18 -5.12 9.68
CA GLU A 59 13.81 -5.50 8.42
C GLU A 59 14.75 -4.38 7.97
N HIS A 60 15.89 -4.32 8.67
CA HIS A 60 16.99 -3.44 8.31
C HIS A 60 18.11 -4.28 7.75
N SER A 61 18.56 -3.96 6.54
CA SER A 61 19.82 -4.51 6.06
C SER A 61 20.92 -4.23 7.07
N THR A 62 21.73 -5.22 7.37
CA THR A 62 22.94 -4.99 8.16
C THR A 62 23.94 -4.17 7.34
N PHE A 63 24.88 -3.50 8.02
CA PHE A 63 25.95 -2.78 7.31
C PHE A 63 26.73 -3.71 6.38
N GLU A 64 26.98 -4.95 6.82
CA GLU A 64 27.72 -5.96 6.07
C GLU A 64 26.96 -6.40 4.82
N GLU A 65 25.65 -6.66 4.90
CA GLU A 65 24.82 -7.01 3.75
C GLU A 65 24.80 -5.88 2.71
N ARG A 66 24.70 -4.62 3.14
CA ARG A 66 24.77 -3.47 2.22
C ARG A 66 26.12 -3.36 1.52
N GLU A 67 27.21 -3.57 2.25
CA GLU A 67 28.55 -3.53 1.67
C GLU A 67 28.79 -4.71 0.72
N GLN A 68 28.25 -5.89 1.04
CA GLN A 68 28.28 -7.05 0.15
C GLN A 68 27.50 -6.79 -1.14
N GLU A 69 26.30 -6.21 -1.07
CA GLU A 69 25.55 -5.80 -2.27
C GLU A 69 26.34 -4.80 -3.13
N ARG A 70 27.00 -3.82 -2.51
CA ARG A 70 27.85 -2.85 -3.23
C ARG A 70 29.05 -3.53 -3.87
N ALA A 71 29.66 -4.52 -3.20
CA ALA A 71 30.74 -5.32 -3.76
C ALA A 71 30.27 -6.14 -4.96
N LEU A 72 29.10 -6.78 -4.87
CA LEU A 72 28.49 -7.53 -5.97
C LEU A 72 28.18 -6.63 -7.18
N ARG A 73 27.56 -5.46 -6.96
CA ARG A 73 27.29 -4.49 -8.05
C ARG A 73 28.58 -4.00 -8.71
N ARG A 74 29.64 -3.77 -7.93
CA ARG A 74 30.96 -3.42 -8.49
C ARG A 74 31.52 -4.56 -9.32
N LYS A 75 31.48 -5.80 -8.82
CA LYS A 75 31.93 -6.99 -9.54
C LYS A 75 31.18 -7.16 -10.86
N GLU A 76 29.85 -7.06 -10.84
CA GLU A 76 29.01 -7.13 -12.03
C GLU A 76 29.39 -6.05 -13.06
N LYS A 77 29.57 -4.81 -12.61
CA LYS A 77 30.04 -3.71 -13.46
C LYS A 77 31.41 -3.99 -14.08
N TRP A 78 32.33 -4.59 -13.31
CA TRP A 78 33.65 -4.99 -13.81
C TRP A 78 33.55 -6.10 -14.85
N GLU A 79 32.71 -7.11 -14.61
CA GLU A 79 32.49 -8.23 -15.55
C GLU A 79 31.88 -7.75 -16.87
N GLN A 80 30.85 -6.91 -16.82
CA GLN A 80 30.23 -6.31 -18.03
C GLN A 80 31.25 -5.49 -18.86
N ASN A 81 32.21 -4.85 -18.18
CA ASN A 81 33.23 -4.01 -18.81
C ASN A 81 34.56 -4.72 -19.08
N ALA A 82 34.72 -5.99 -18.71
CA ALA A 82 35.98 -6.72 -18.87
C ALA A 82 36.46 -6.75 -20.33
N GLY A 83 35.52 -6.91 -21.27
CA GLY A 83 35.79 -6.88 -22.72
C GLY A 83 35.75 -5.50 -23.36
N ALA A 84 35.60 -4.41 -22.59
CA ALA A 84 35.45 -3.07 -23.17
C ALA A 84 36.69 -2.63 -23.97
N ARG A 85 37.89 -2.90 -23.43
CA ARG A 85 39.16 -2.56 -24.12
C ARG A 85 39.38 -3.37 -25.40
N GLU A 86 38.97 -4.63 -25.41
CA GLU A 86 39.04 -5.51 -26.59
C GLU A 86 38.11 -5.01 -27.70
N ARG A 87 36.86 -4.66 -27.35
CA ARG A 87 35.89 -4.09 -28.28
C ARG A 87 36.35 -2.74 -28.83
N ASP A 88 36.95 -1.92 -27.97
CA ASP A 88 37.48 -0.61 -28.35
C ASP A 88 38.63 -0.76 -29.36
N ARG A 89 39.55 -1.69 -29.11
CA ARG A 89 40.64 -2.02 -30.04
C ARG A 89 40.11 -2.48 -31.41
N ARG A 90 39.13 -3.39 -31.44
CA ARG A 90 38.52 -3.86 -32.69
C ARG A 90 37.86 -2.73 -33.47
N ARG A 91 37.20 -1.79 -32.79
CA ARG A 91 36.61 -0.61 -33.43
C ARG A 91 37.68 0.31 -34.01
N TRP A 92 38.76 0.54 -33.26
CA TRP A 92 39.87 1.36 -33.72
C TRP A 92 40.55 0.75 -34.95
N GLU A 93 40.83 -0.56 -34.92
CA GLU A 93 41.42 -1.29 -36.06
C GLU A 93 40.51 -1.24 -37.29
N ALA A 94 39.20 -1.43 -37.11
CA ALA A 94 38.23 -1.32 -38.20
C ALA A 94 38.18 0.09 -38.80
N HIS A 95 38.23 1.13 -37.97
CA HIS A 95 38.28 2.52 -38.44
C HIS A 95 39.57 2.82 -39.19
N GLN A 96 40.72 2.32 -38.73
CA GLN A 96 41.98 2.50 -39.42
C GLN A 96 42.00 1.79 -40.78
N ALA A 97 41.45 0.58 -40.85
CA ALA A 97 41.32 -0.14 -42.12
C ALA A 97 40.43 0.61 -43.13
N GLN A 98 39.35 1.23 -42.66
CA GLN A 98 38.48 2.07 -43.51
C GLN A 98 39.17 3.34 -43.98
N GLN A 99 39.91 4.03 -43.10
CA GLN A 99 40.67 5.23 -43.48
C GLN A 99 41.78 4.90 -44.49
N ALA A 100 42.49 3.79 -44.31
CA ALA A 100 43.53 3.36 -45.23
C ALA A 100 42.96 3.03 -46.63
N GLN A 101 41.77 2.41 -46.70
CA GLN A 101 41.08 2.17 -47.97
C GLN A 101 40.70 3.49 -48.67
N GLN A 102 40.11 4.44 -47.92
CA GLN A 102 39.71 5.73 -48.46
C GLN A 102 40.89 6.54 -48.99
N ALA A 103 42.00 6.58 -48.24
CA ALA A 103 43.22 7.28 -48.65
C ALA A 103 43.85 6.66 -49.91
N GLY A 104 43.83 5.32 -50.04
CA GLY A 104 44.33 4.63 -51.24
C GLY A 104 43.45 4.85 -52.49
N THR A 105 42.12 4.98 -52.33
CA THR A 105 41.22 5.35 -53.43
C THR A 105 41.38 6.81 -53.87
N GLU A 106 41.65 7.73 -52.95
CA GLU A 106 41.91 9.14 -53.29
C GLU A 106 43.23 9.30 -54.06
N ASP A 107 44.28 8.55 -53.69
CA ASP A 107 45.58 8.58 -54.39
C ASP A 107 45.51 7.94 -55.79
N SER A 108 44.64 6.95 -55.98
CA SER A 108 44.43 6.29 -57.29
C SER A 108 43.52 7.09 -58.25
N SER A 109 42.88 8.16 -57.78
CA SER A 109 41.96 9.01 -58.55
C SER A 109 42.56 10.36 -58.98
N ARG A 110 43.85 10.57 -58.70
CA ARG A 110 44.62 11.79 -59.01
C ARG A 110 45.61 11.57 -60.15
#